data_AF-A0A679L0G3-F1
#
_entry.id   AF-A0A679L0G3-F1
#
_cell.length_a   1.000
_cell.length_b   1.000
_cell.length_c   1.000
_cell.angle_alpha   90.00
_cell.angle_beta   90.00
_cell.angle_gamma   90.00
#
_symmetry.space_group_name_H-M   'P 1'
#
loop_
_entity.id
_entity.type
_entity.pdbx_description
1 polymer ?
#
loop_
_entity_poly.entity_id
_entity_poly.type
_entity_poly.pdbx_seq_one_letter_code
_entity_poly.pdbx_strand_id
1 'polypeptide(L)'
;MKNKNVYFYIPNIIGYIRVILALWGFMICRKNLILFGFLYGTSQILDAFDGWTARKFNQTSVFGQILDQITDRLSTTLLYLLNGNVYDEYIIAIGLIMIADIGGHYFHSSSCAIAGNKTHKKIEKGNRLLKLYYERPVVMVICIIAYESFWFAAYMFKVTPKNDILHIIAHYALLFSSPLAAFKMFTNISQGIHGVKCLVDMDNKKK
;
A
#
# COMPACT_ATOMS: atom_id res chain seq x y z
N MET A 1 6.76 19.07 29.30
CA MET A 1 5.63 18.44 28.58
C MET A 1 5.61 16.96 28.94
N LYS A 2 4.52 16.42 29.51
CA LYS A 2 4.41 14.96 29.75
C LYS A 2 4.67 14.26 28.41
N ASN A 3 5.65 13.37 28.35
CA ASN A 3 5.87 12.49 27.19
C ASN A 3 4.58 11.70 26.99
N LYS A 4 3.72 12.16 26.07
CA LYS A 4 2.55 11.39 25.66
C LYS A 4 3.09 10.05 25.16
N ASN A 5 2.53 8.96 25.67
CA ASN A 5 2.93 7.63 25.25
C ASN A 5 2.72 7.50 23.73
N VAL A 6 3.73 6.99 23.03
CA VAL A 6 3.77 6.91 21.56
C VAL A 6 2.52 6.22 21.00
N TYR A 7 1.95 5.23 21.71
CA TYR A 7 0.70 4.57 21.31
C TYR A 7 -0.48 5.53 21.11
N PHE A 8 -0.50 6.67 21.79
CA PHE A 8 -1.57 7.68 21.75
C PHE A 8 -1.19 8.93 20.96
N TYR A 9 -0.17 8.85 20.11
CA TYR A 9 0.07 9.91 19.13
C TYR A 9 -1.10 10.00 18.16
N ILE A 10 -1.45 11.22 17.76
CA ILE A 10 -2.54 11.51 16.82
C ILE A 10 -2.42 10.67 15.53
N PRO A 11 -1.24 10.61 14.85
CA PRO A 11 -1.09 9.75 13.67
C PRO A 11 -1.35 8.27 13.95
N ASN A 12 -0.97 7.75 15.12
CA ASN A 12 -1.16 6.33 15.44
C ASN A 12 -2.62 6.00 15.73
N ILE A 13 -3.37 6.92 16.35
CA ILE A 13 -4.82 6.79 16.52
C ILE A 13 -5.52 6.76 15.16
N ILE A 14 -5.11 7.62 14.22
CA ILE A 14 -5.59 7.59 12.84
C ILE A 14 -5.27 6.23 12.20
N GLY A 15 -4.05 5.72 12.37
CA GLY A 15 -3.64 4.39 11.91
C GLY A 15 -4.55 3.27 12.43
N TYR A 16 -4.93 3.27 13.72
CA TYR A 16 -5.86 2.28 14.25
C TYR A 16 -7.26 2.39 13.64
N ILE A 17 -7.74 3.63 13.43
CA ILE A 17 -9.03 3.87 12.75
C ILE A 17 -8.98 3.33 11.33
N ARG A 18 -7.88 3.54 10.59
CA ARG A 18 -7.68 2.99 9.24
C ARG A 18 -7.83 1.47 9.20
N VAL A 19 -7.20 0.78 10.15
CA VAL A 19 -7.32 -0.69 10.29
C VAL A 19 -8.77 -1.11 10.51
N ILE A 20 -9.48 -0.45 11.44
CA ILE A 20 -10.89 -0.75 11.73
C ILE A 20 -11.77 -0.54 10.50
N LEU A 21 -11.59 0.58 9.78
CA LEU A 21 -12.35 0.89 8.57
C LEU A 21 -12.10 -0.13 7.46
N ALA A 22 -10.84 -0.53 7.24
CA ALA A 22 -10.49 -1.51 6.22
C ALA A 22 -11.09 -2.90 6.54
N LEU A 23 -10.98 -3.35 7.79
CA LEU A 23 -11.55 -4.63 8.24
C LEU A 23 -13.08 -4.62 8.17
N TRP A 24 -13.71 -3.53 8.61
CA TRP A 24 -15.17 -3.40 8.54
C TRP A 24 -15.63 -3.40 7.09
N GLY A 25 -14.98 -2.61 6.22
CA GLY A 25 -15.22 -2.62 4.78
C GLY A 25 -15.16 -4.03 4.20
N PHE A 26 -14.12 -4.79 4.55
CA PHE A 26 -13.96 -6.17 4.10
C PHE A 26 -15.10 -7.09 4.58
N MET A 27 -15.56 -6.98 5.83
CA MET A 27 -16.67 -7.81 6.34
C MET A 27 -18.01 -7.55 5.61
N ILE A 28 -18.20 -6.36 5.05
CA ILE A 28 -19.45 -5.98 4.37
C ILE A 28 -19.36 -5.98 2.84
N CYS A 29 -18.19 -6.26 2.27
CA CYS A 29 -17.89 -6.10 0.84
C CYS A 29 -18.80 -6.87 -0.12
N ARG A 30 -19.49 -7.92 0.38
CA ARG A 30 -20.47 -8.70 -0.40
C ARG A 30 -21.92 -8.29 -0.15
N LYS A 31 -22.18 -7.56 0.94
CA LYS A 31 -23.54 -7.17 1.38
C LYS A 31 -23.91 -5.77 0.89
N ASN A 32 -22.95 -4.85 0.90
CA ASN A 32 -23.18 -3.46 0.51
C ASN A 32 -21.89 -2.87 -0.11
N LEU A 33 -21.84 -2.85 -1.44
CA LEU A 33 -20.69 -2.38 -2.21
C LEU A 33 -20.42 -0.88 -2.03
N ILE A 34 -21.47 -0.07 -1.90
CA ILE A 34 -21.35 1.38 -1.71
C ILE A 34 -20.71 1.68 -0.35
N LEU A 35 -21.22 1.04 0.71
CA LEU A 35 -20.65 1.21 2.05
C LEU A 35 -19.23 0.65 2.13
N PHE A 36 -18.94 -0.46 1.44
CA PHE A 36 -17.57 -0.97 1.32
C PHE A 36 -16.63 0.05 0.69
N GLY A 37 -17.01 0.63 -0.46
CA GLY A 37 -16.22 1.66 -1.12
C GLY A 37 -16.02 2.90 -0.26
N PHE A 38 -17.05 3.33 0.48
CA PHE A 38 -16.94 4.45 1.41
C PHE A 38 -15.96 4.16 2.56
N LEU A 39 -16.07 3.00 3.21
CA LEU A 39 -15.19 2.63 4.33
C LEU A 39 -13.75 2.43 3.85
N TYR A 40 -13.54 1.71 2.75
CA TYR A 40 -12.22 1.48 2.17
C TYR A 40 -11.58 2.80 1.72
N GLY A 41 -12.30 3.60 0.93
CA GLY A 41 -11.84 4.90 0.44
C GLY A 41 -11.50 5.86 1.58
N THR A 42 -12.32 5.91 2.63
CA THR A 42 -12.03 6.73 3.82
C THR A 42 -10.73 6.27 4.50
N SER A 43 -10.51 4.96 4.62
CA SER A 43 -9.26 4.42 5.18
C SER A 43 -8.02 4.84 4.38
N GLN A 44 -8.10 4.80 3.04
CA GLN A 44 -7.01 5.24 2.16
C GLN A 44 -6.78 6.75 2.20
N ILE A 45 -7.83 7.56 2.36
CA ILE A 45 -7.68 9.01 2.51
C ILE A 45 -6.98 9.36 3.84
N LEU A 46 -7.33 8.65 4.91
CA LEU A 46 -6.75 8.87 6.24
C LEU A 46 -5.24 8.56 6.31
N ASP A 47 -4.72 7.74 5.41
CA ASP A 47 -3.27 7.50 5.23
C ASP A 47 -2.49 8.81 5.06
N ALA A 48 -2.95 9.66 4.14
CA ALA A 48 -2.30 10.95 3.91
C ALA A 48 -2.35 11.86 5.16
N PHE A 49 -3.42 11.73 5.95
CA PHE A 49 -3.62 12.52 7.17
C PHE A 49 -2.74 12.06 8.34
N ASP A 50 -2.46 10.77 8.50
CA ASP A 50 -1.55 10.32 9.57
C ASP A 50 -0.13 10.85 9.33
N GLY A 51 0.39 10.76 8.11
CA GLY A 51 1.73 11.26 7.79
C GLY A 51 1.81 12.78 7.95
N TRP A 52 0.75 13.50 7.55
CA TRP A 52 0.67 14.95 7.73
C TRP A 52 0.60 15.36 9.20
N THR A 53 -0.24 14.70 10.01
CA THR A 53 -0.36 14.98 11.45
C THR A 53 0.92 14.63 12.20
N ALA A 54 1.60 13.54 11.84
CA ALA A 54 2.89 13.15 12.40
C ALA A 54 3.93 14.27 12.24
N ARG A 55 4.02 14.87 11.05
CA ARG A 55 4.94 16.00 10.78
C ARG A 55 4.48 17.28 11.47
N LYS A 56 3.20 17.62 11.38
CA LYS A 56 2.65 18.86 11.94
C LYS A 56 2.77 18.95 13.45
N PHE A 57 2.55 17.84 14.15
CA PHE A 57 2.59 17.79 15.62
C PHE A 57 3.93 17.29 16.18
N ASN A 58 4.94 17.09 15.33
CA ASN A 58 6.24 16.53 15.71
C ASN A 58 6.11 15.19 16.46
N GLN A 59 5.22 14.32 15.97
CA GLN A 59 4.87 13.00 16.54
C GLN A 59 5.35 11.85 15.65
N THR A 60 6.42 12.06 14.87
CA THR A 60 7.02 11.00 14.05
C THR A 60 7.68 9.95 14.94
N SER A 61 7.36 8.67 14.75
CA SER A 61 7.94 7.55 15.51
C SER A 61 8.20 6.34 14.61
N VAL A 62 9.13 5.47 15.01
CA VAL A 62 9.41 4.21 14.29
C VAL A 62 8.17 3.30 14.31
N PHE A 63 7.50 3.22 15.46
CA PHE A 63 6.24 2.48 15.60
C PHE A 63 5.19 2.98 14.61
N GLY A 64 4.96 4.30 14.52
CA GLY A 64 3.99 4.86 13.59
C GLY A 64 4.33 4.61 12.13
N GLN A 65 5.61 4.69 11.74
CA GLN A 65 6.05 4.37 10.38
C GLN A 65 5.83 2.89 10.02
N ILE A 66 6.05 1.97 10.97
CA ILE A 66 5.82 0.53 10.76
C ILE A 66 4.32 0.23 10.73
N LEU A 67 3.53 0.83 11.63
CA LEU A 67 2.08 0.69 11.67
C LEU A 67 1.44 1.13 10.34
N ASP A 68 1.85 2.29 9.82
CA ASP A 68 1.43 2.82 8.53
C ASP A 68 1.70 1.82 7.39
N GLN A 69 2.96 1.40 7.24
CA GLN A 69 3.36 0.46 6.20
C GLN A 69 2.62 -0.89 6.29
N ILE A 70 2.44 -1.43 7.49
CA ILE A 70 1.70 -2.69 7.69
C ILE A 70 0.23 -2.50 7.31
N THR A 71 -0.39 -1.39 7.72
CA THR A 71 -1.80 -1.09 7.44
C THR A 71 -2.05 -0.99 5.94
N ASP A 72 -1.16 -0.31 5.20
CA ASP A 72 -1.20 -0.26 3.74
C ASP A 72 -1.20 -1.66 3.14
N ARG A 73 -0.20 -2.48 3.49
CA ARG A 73 -0.05 -3.83 2.92
C ARG A 73 -1.23 -4.74 3.24
N LEU A 74 -1.76 -4.66 4.46
CA LEU A 74 -2.95 -5.42 4.84
C LEU A 74 -4.17 -4.97 4.02
N SER A 75 -4.36 -3.66 3.84
CA SER A 75 -5.50 -3.16 3.06
C SER A 75 -5.47 -3.61 1.59
N THR A 76 -4.31 -3.52 0.92
CA THR A 76 -4.13 -4.05 -0.45
C THR A 76 -4.31 -5.56 -0.49
N THR A 77 -3.85 -6.28 0.56
CA THR A 77 -4.02 -7.73 0.66
C THR A 77 -5.48 -8.16 0.64
N LEU A 78 -6.35 -7.41 1.32
CA LEU A 78 -7.79 -7.65 1.28
C LEU A 78 -8.32 -7.54 -0.15
N LEU A 79 -7.84 -6.58 -0.96
CA LEU A 79 -8.23 -6.48 -2.36
C LEU A 79 -7.72 -7.65 -3.22
N TYR A 80 -6.50 -8.15 -3.00
CA TYR A 80 -6.02 -9.37 -3.69
C TYR A 80 -6.92 -10.57 -3.38
N LEU A 81 -7.31 -10.74 -2.11
CA LEU A 81 -8.21 -11.82 -1.70
C LEU A 81 -9.59 -11.70 -2.35
N LEU A 82 -10.14 -10.49 -2.40
CA LEU A 82 -11.42 -10.24 -3.07
C LEU A 82 -11.35 -10.52 -4.57
N ASN A 83 -10.29 -10.08 -5.24
CA ASN A 83 -10.11 -10.33 -6.66
C ASN A 83 -9.87 -11.82 -6.94
N GLY A 84 -9.01 -12.50 -6.19
CA GLY A 84 -8.78 -13.94 -6.33
C GLY A 84 -10.03 -14.79 -6.10
N ASN A 85 -11.01 -14.28 -5.35
CA ASN A 85 -12.29 -14.95 -5.16
C ASN A 85 -13.25 -14.81 -6.36
N VAL A 86 -13.19 -13.72 -7.12
CA VAL A 86 -14.12 -13.45 -8.25
C VAL A 86 -13.48 -13.68 -9.62
N TYR A 87 -12.15 -13.79 -9.65
CA TYR A 87 -11.30 -14.10 -10.79
C TYR A 87 -10.48 -15.37 -10.47
N ASP A 88 -11.18 -16.48 -10.26
CA ASP A 88 -10.58 -17.75 -9.81
C ASP A 88 -9.57 -18.30 -10.82
N GLU A 89 -9.78 -18.04 -12.11
CA GLU A 89 -8.87 -18.41 -13.18
C GLU A 89 -7.49 -17.70 -13.09
N TYR A 90 -7.42 -16.56 -12.37
CA TYR A 90 -6.20 -15.78 -12.17
C TYR A 90 -5.64 -15.88 -10.75
N ILE A 91 -6.17 -16.75 -9.89
CA ILE A 91 -5.80 -16.81 -8.46
C ILE A 91 -4.30 -17.04 -8.23
N ILE A 92 -3.65 -17.87 -9.06
CA ILE A 92 -2.21 -18.13 -8.98
C ILE A 92 -1.43 -16.85 -9.29
N ALA A 93 -1.79 -16.15 -10.37
CA ALA A 93 -1.13 -14.91 -10.76
C ALA A 93 -1.30 -13.82 -9.69
N ILE A 94 -2.53 -13.63 -9.18
CA ILE A 94 -2.83 -12.68 -8.11
C ILE A 94 -2.03 -13.04 -6.84
N GLY A 95 -1.95 -14.32 -6.49
CA GLY A 95 -1.17 -14.81 -5.36
C GLY A 95 0.32 -14.52 -5.49
N LEU A 96 0.91 -14.73 -6.67
CA LEU A 96 2.32 -14.39 -6.92
C LEU A 96 2.58 -12.88 -6.82
N ILE A 97 1.65 -12.06 -7.32
CA ILE A 97 1.72 -10.59 -7.20
C ILE A 97 1.70 -10.18 -5.73
N MET A 98 0.76 -10.72 -4.95
CA MET A 98 0.63 -10.47 -3.53
C MET A 98 1.91 -10.85 -2.77
N ILE A 99 2.48 -12.02 -3.04
CA ILE A 99 3.73 -12.49 -2.41
C ILE A 99 4.89 -11.54 -2.75
N ALA A 100 5.02 -11.16 -4.02
CA ALA A 100 6.07 -10.24 -4.46
C ALA A 100 5.94 -8.85 -3.83
N ASP A 101 4.70 -8.35 -3.70
CA ASP A 101 4.40 -7.06 -3.07
C ASP A 101 4.73 -7.06 -1.57
N ILE A 102 4.15 -7.99 -0.81
CA ILE A 102 4.38 -8.10 0.64
C ILE A 102 5.86 -8.38 0.94
N GLY A 103 6.43 -9.39 0.27
CA GLY A 103 7.83 -9.78 0.46
C GLY A 103 8.79 -8.65 0.08
N GLY A 104 8.55 -7.97 -1.03
CA GLY A 104 9.38 -6.86 -1.49
C GLY A 104 9.37 -5.67 -0.53
N HIS A 105 8.20 -5.32 0.00
CA HIS A 105 8.08 -4.30 1.04
C HIS A 105 8.72 -4.71 2.36
N TYR A 106 8.62 -5.98 2.74
CA TYR A 106 9.24 -6.50 3.96
C TYR A 106 10.77 -6.41 3.89
N PHE A 107 11.40 -6.98 2.85
CA PHE A 107 12.85 -6.91 2.67
C PHE A 107 13.36 -5.46 2.65
N HIS A 108 12.69 -4.59 1.89
CA HIS A 108 13.10 -3.19 1.77
C HIS A 108 12.97 -2.43 3.08
N SER A 109 11.85 -2.56 3.78
CA SER A 109 11.63 -1.90 5.07
C SER A 109 12.57 -2.40 6.15
N SER A 110 12.76 -3.71 6.27
CA SER A 110 13.72 -4.30 7.19
C SER A 110 15.14 -3.80 6.91
N SER A 111 15.55 -3.74 5.64
CA SER A 111 16.87 -3.20 5.27
C SER A 111 17.05 -1.74 5.72
N CYS A 112 16.00 -0.92 5.57
CA CYS A 112 16.05 0.49 5.92
C CYS A 112 16.05 0.71 7.44
N ALA A 113 15.28 -0.09 8.17
CA ALA A 113 15.26 -0.08 9.64
C ALA A 113 16.61 -0.49 10.22
N ILE A 114 17.24 -1.55 9.69
CA ILE A 114 18.55 -2.05 10.14
C ILE A 114 19.67 -1.07 9.80
N ALA A 115 19.61 -0.41 8.63
CA ALA A 115 20.59 0.60 8.24
C ALA A 115 20.62 1.85 9.14
N GLY A 116 19.64 2.01 10.04
CA GLY A 116 19.43 3.26 10.78
C GLY A 116 18.98 4.42 9.90
N ASN A 117 18.59 4.15 8.64
CA ASN A 117 18.12 5.16 7.72
C ASN A 117 16.74 5.63 8.16
N LYS A 118 16.61 6.93 8.47
CA LYS A 118 15.35 7.57 8.91
C LYS A 118 14.24 7.55 7.86
N THR A 119 14.48 7.04 6.64
CA THR A 119 13.48 6.99 5.57
C THR A 119 13.77 5.87 4.58
N HIS A 120 12.84 4.92 4.43
CA HIS A 120 12.88 3.83 3.46
C HIS A 120 12.67 4.30 1.99
N LYS A 121 12.85 5.58 1.70
CA LYS A 121 12.49 6.19 0.40
C LYS A 121 13.69 6.73 -0.38
N LYS A 122 14.91 6.64 0.14
CA LYS A 122 16.13 7.04 -0.60
C LYS A 122 16.85 5.81 -1.13
N ILE A 123 17.09 5.79 -2.43
CA ILE A 123 17.72 4.69 -3.14
C ILE A 123 18.95 5.23 -3.87
N GLU A 124 20.14 5.00 -3.32
CA GLU A 124 21.39 5.46 -3.93
C GLU A 124 21.90 4.49 -5.01
N LYS A 125 21.56 3.19 -4.93
CA LYS A 125 22.02 2.11 -5.83
C LYS A 125 20.89 1.23 -6.39
N GLY A 126 19.79 1.84 -6.84
CA GLY A 126 18.66 1.13 -7.46
C GLY A 126 18.63 1.22 -8.98
N ASN A 127 17.85 0.35 -9.62
CA ASN A 127 17.59 0.44 -11.06
C ASN A 127 16.88 1.77 -11.39
N ARG A 128 17.07 2.29 -12.61
CA ARG A 128 16.55 3.58 -13.10
C ARG A 128 15.03 3.75 -12.87
N LEU A 129 14.25 2.68 -13.04
CA LEU A 129 12.79 2.70 -12.83
C LEU A 129 12.42 2.86 -11.35
N LEU A 130 13.10 2.13 -10.48
CA LEU A 130 12.91 2.23 -9.03
C LEU A 130 13.35 3.60 -8.52
N LYS A 131 14.45 4.13 -9.08
CA LYS A 131 14.94 5.49 -8.82
C LYS A 131 13.92 6.55 -9.24
N LEU A 132 13.34 6.45 -10.44
CA LEU A 132 12.26 7.34 -10.90
C LEU A 132 11.06 7.34 -9.93
N TYR A 133 10.62 6.16 -9.49
CA TYR A 133 9.50 6.00 -8.57
C TYR A 133 9.76 6.68 -7.22
N TYR A 134 10.96 6.53 -6.64
CA TYR A 134 11.28 7.07 -5.32
C TYR A 134 11.78 8.52 -5.31
N GLU A 135 12.47 8.99 -6.36
CA GLU A 135 13.01 10.35 -6.42
C GLU A 135 11.96 11.41 -6.80
N ARG A 136 10.81 10.99 -7.34
CA ARG A 136 9.73 11.89 -7.76
C ARG A 136 8.48 11.61 -6.92
N PRO A 137 8.25 12.35 -5.81
CA PRO A 137 7.11 12.11 -4.92
C PRO A 137 5.75 12.10 -5.62
N VAL A 138 5.58 12.95 -6.64
CA VAL A 138 4.34 13.00 -7.45
C VAL A 138 4.12 11.68 -8.20
N VAL A 139 5.16 11.13 -8.83
CA VAL A 139 5.08 9.83 -9.53
C VAL A 139 4.74 8.73 -8.54
N MET A 140 5.38 8.72 -7.37
CA MET A 140 5.10 7.76 -6.30
C MET A 140 3.61 7.76 -5.91
N VAL A 141 3.06 8.94 -5.60
CA VAL A 141 1.67 9.10 -5.16
C VAL A 141 0.69 8.67 -6.25
N ILE A 142 0.87 9.11 -7.50
CA ILE A 142 -0.03 8.74 -8.59
C ILE A 142 0.01 7.22 -8.84
N CYS A 143 1.19 6.59 -8.76
CA CYS A 143 1.30 5.14 -8.93
C CYS A 143 0.63 4.37 -7.79
N ILE A 144 0.71 4.84 -6.54
CA ILE A 144 0.02 4.23 -5.40
C ILE A 144 -1.50 4.32 -5.59
N ILE A 145 -2.01 5.51 -5.91
CA ILE A 145 -3.45 5.73 -6.15
C ILE A 145 -3.93 4.84 -7.30
N ALA A 146 -3.18 4.78 -8.40
CA ALA A 146 -3.51 3.93 -9.53
C ALA A 146 -3.51 2.45 -9.15
N TYR A 147 -2.53 1.99 -8.37
CA TYR A 147 -2.45 0.59 -7.95
C TYR A 147 -3.64 0.16 -7.08
N GLU A 148 -3.99 0.98 -6.09
CA GLU A 148 -5.16 0.75 -5.23
C GLU A 148 -6.46 0.81 -6.03
N SER A 149 -6.58 1.83 -6.91
CA SER A 149 -7.75 2.00 -7.77
C SER A 149 -7.93 0.82 -8.72
N PHE A 150 -6.85 0.26 -9.26
CA PHE A 150 -6.89 -0.90 -10.15
C PHE A 150 -7.51 -2.11 -9.46
N TRP A 151 -7.00 -2.50 -8.29
CA TRP A 151 -7.50 -3.68 -7.58
C TRP A 151 -8.93 -3.48 -7.07
N PHE A 152 -9.25 -2.29 -6.58
CA PHE A 152 -10.60 -1.96 -6.15
C PHE A 152 -11.59 -1.98 -7.33
N ALA A 153 -11.24 -1.32 -8.45
CA ALA A 153 -12.06 -1.27 -9.65
C ALA A 153 -12.22 -2.64 -10.30
N ALA A 154 -11.18 -3.49 -10.32
CA ALA A 154 -11.25 -4.84 -10.85
C ALA A 154 -12.30 -5.69 -10.11
N TYR A 155 -12.33 -5.61 -8.78
CA TYR A 155 -13.35 -6.29 -7.97
C TYR A 155 -14.74 -5.72 -8.28
N MET A 156 -14.90 -4.40 -8.21
CA MET A 156 -16.18 -3.73 -8.46
C MET A 156 -16.74 -4.06 -9.84
N PHE A 157 -15.90 -4.04 -10.88
CA PHE A 157 -16.29 -4.35 -12.25
C PHE A 157 -16.86 -5.77 -12.39
N LYS A 158 -16.29 -6.74 -11.67
CA LYS A 158 -16.75 -8.14 -11.73
C LYS A 158 -18.07 -8.37 -11.00
N VAL A 159 -18.27 -7.72 -9.86
CA VAL A 159 -19.40 -7.99 -8.97
C VAL A 159 -20.62 -7.09 -9.23
N THR A 160 -20.48 -6.04 -10.04
CA THR A 160 -21.58 -5.12 -10.37
C THR A 160 -22.27 -5.52 -11.68
N PRO A 161 -23.61 -5.38 -11.79
CA PRO A 161 -24.34 -5.61 -13.03
C PRO A 161 -23.95 -4.61 -14.12
N LYS A 162 -23.91 -5.02 -15.39
CA LYS A 162 -23.48 -4.18 -16.52
C LYS A 162 -24.26 -2.87 -16.69
N ASN A 163 -25.52 -2.86 -16.30
CA ASN A 163 -26.39 -1.68 -16.42
C ASN A 163 -26.26 -0.71 -15.23
N ASP A 164 -25.46 -1.06 -14.21
CA ASP A 164 -25.23 -0.23 -13.04
C ASP A 164 -24.19 0.86 -13.34
N ILE A 165 -24.42 2.06 -12.81
CA ILE A 165 -23.46 3.18 -12.86
C ILE A 165 -22.13 2.77 -12.24
N LEU A 166 -22.14 1.97 -11.17
CA LEU A 166 -20.92 1.49 -10.52
C LEU A 166 -20.07 0.62 -11.46
N HIS A 167 -20.69 -0.15 -12.35
CA HIS A 167 -19.99 -0.96 -13.34
C HIS A 167 -19.26 -0.08 -14.36
N ILE A 168 -19.93 0.97 -14.83
CA ILE A 168 -19.35 1.94 -15.78
C ILE A 168 -18.17 2.68 -15.13
N ILE A 169 -18.33 3.15 -13.90
CA ILE A 169 -17.26 3.82 -13.15
C ILE A 169 -16.07 2.87 -12.96
N ALA A 170 -16.32 1.63 -12.55
CA ALA A 170 -15.29 0.62 -12.36
C ALA A 170 -14.55 0.30 -13.66
N HIS A 171 -15.25 0.22 -14.79
CA HIS A 171 -14.64 -0.01 -16.10
C HIS A 171 -13.62 1.08 -16.47
N TYR A 172 -14.01 2.36 -16.38
CA TYR A 172 -13.10 3.46 -16.69
C TYR A 172 -11.96 3.58 -15.68
N ALA A 173 -12.25 3.40 -14.38
CA ALA A 173 -11.22 3.40 -13.36
C ALA A 173 -10.17 2.30 -13.61
N LEU A 174 -10.60 1.10 -14.01
CA LEU A 174 -9.71 0.00 -14.36
C LEU A 174 -8.85 0.34 -15.59
N LEU A 175 -9.46 0.88 -16.64
CA LEU A 175 -8.76 1.27 -17.87
C LEU A 175 -7.65 2.30 -17.59
N PHE A 176 -7.98 3.39 -16.89
CA PHE A 176 -7.03 4.47 -16.63
C PHE A 176 -5.95 4.12 -15.59
N SER A 177 -6.28 3.27 -14.61
CA SER A 177 -5.32 2.87 -13.58
C SER A 177 -4.35 1.78 -14.04
N SER A 178 -4.76 0.92 -14.97
CA SER A 178 -3.99 -0.27 -15.38
C SER A 178 -2.53 -0.01 -15.80
N PRO A 179 -2.16 1.04 -16.57
CA PRO A 179 -0.77 1.21 -17.00
C PRO A 179 0.15 1.56 -15.83
N LEU A 180 -0.32 2.42 -14.93
CA LEU A 180 0.43 2.84 -13.75
C LEU A 180 0.44 1.77 -12.67
N ALA A 181 -0.63 0.98 -12.55
CA ALA A 181 -0.67 -0.18 -11.67
C ALA A 181 0.34 -1.24 -12.12
N ALA A 182 0.44 -1.52 -13.42
CA ALA A 182 1.46 -2.42 -13.97
C ALA A 182 2.88 -1.89 -13.69
N PHE A 183 3.13 -0.60 -13.90
CA PHE A 183 4.40 0.01 -13.54
C PHE A 183 4.70 -0.15 -12.04
N LYS A 184 3.73 0.11 -11.17
CA LYS A 184 3.89 -0.06 -9.72
C LYS A 184 4.23 -1.50 -9.35
N MET A 185 3.59 -2.49 -9.97
CA MET A 185 3.89 -3.91 -9.76
C MET A 185 5.37 -4.23 -10.06
N PHE A 186 5.93 -3.72 -11.17
CA PHE A 186 7.36 -3.86 -11.46
C PHE A 186 8.23 -3.18 -10.40
N THR A 187 7.84 -2.00 -9.91
CA THR A 187 8.59 -1.31 -8.85
C THR A 187 8.61 -2.11 -7.55
N ASN A 188 7.53 -2.82 -7.20
CA ASN A 188 7.48 -3.65 -5.98
C ASN A 188 8.51 -4.78 -6.03
N ILE A 189 8.64 -5.47 -7.16
CA ILE A 189 9.66 -6.51 -7.36
C ILE A 189 11.06 -5.88 -7.28
N SER A 190 11.29 -4.78 -7.99
CA SER A 190 12.59 -4.11 -7.99
C SER A 190 12.97 -3.61 -6.59
N GLN A 191 12.00 -3.17 -5.80
CA GLN A 191 12.17 -2.72 -4.42
C GLN A 191 12.62 -3.87 -3.53
N GLY A 192 12.00 -5.04 -3.65
CA GLY A 192 12.42 -6.24 -2.93
C GLY A 192 13.87 -6.65 -3.24
N ILE A 193 14.22 -6.71 -4.52
CA ILE A 193 15.59 -7.01 -4.96
C ILE A 193 16.59 -6.00 -4.39
N HIS A 194 16.23 -4.71 -4.38
CA HIS A 194 17.08 -3.67 -3.81
C HIS A 194 17.25 -3.84 -2.30
N GLY A 195 16.18 -4.12 -1.56
CA GLY A 195 16.22 -4.39 -0.12
C GLY A 195 17.14 -5.56 0.24
N VAL A 196 17.06 -6.67 -0.51
CA VAL A 196 17.94 -7.83 -0.33
C VAL A 196 19.41 -7.46 -0.58
N LYS A 197 19.71 -6.74 -1.68
CA LYS A 197 21.08 -6.29 -1.97
C LYS A 197 21.65 -5.41 -0.86
N CYS A 198 20.84 -4.49 -0.32
CA CYS A 198 21.26 -3.64 0.78
C CYS A 198 21.62 -4.46 2.03
N LEU A 199 20.85 -5.49 2.37
CA LEU A 199 21.15 -6.38 3.50
C LEU A 199 22.48 -7.14 3.29
N VAL A 200 22.68 -7.73 2.11
CA VAL A 200 23.91 -8.46 1.77
C VAL A 200 25.14 -7.54 1.81
N ASP A 201 25.02 -6.31 1.30
CA ASP A 201 26.10 -5.32 1.35
C ASP A 201 26.46 -4.93 2.80
N MET A 202 25.49 -4.90 3.73
CA MET A 202 25.75 -4.64 5.15
C MET A 202 26.52 -5.79 5.80
N ASP A 203 26.17 -7.04 5.49
CA ASP A 203 26.88 -8.21 6.00
C ASP A 203 28.33 -8.28 5.50
N ASN A 204 28.54 -7.94 4.22
CA ASN A 204 29.87 -7.90 3.63
C ASN A 204 30.77 -6.81 4.23
N LYS A 205 30.22 -5.70 4.73
CA LYS A 205 30.97 -4.63 5.39
C LYS A 205 31.33 -4.91 6.86
N LYS A 206 30.64 -5.87 7.49
CA LYS A 206 30.91 -6.29 8.88
C LYS A 206 32.03 -7.32 8.98
N LYS A 207 32.42 -7.94 7.86
CA LYS A 207 33.59 -8.81 7.72
C LYS A 207 34.83 -7.98 7.44
#